data_AF-A0A8C8YCK6-F1
#
_entry.id   AF-A0A8C8YCK6-F1
#
_cell.length_a   1.000
_cell.length_b   1.000
_cell.length_c   1.000
_cell.angle_alpha   90.00
_cell.angle_beta   90.00
_cell.angle_gamma   90.00
#
_symmetry.space_group_name_H-M   'P 1'
#
loop_
_entity.id
_entity.type
_entity.pdbx_description
1 polymer ?
#
loop_
_entity_poly.entity_id
_entity_poly.type
_entity_poly.pdbx_seq_one_letter_code
_entity_poly.pdbx_strand_id
1 'polypeptide(L)'
;MLVSVEELEHSISVKIAKEAVMNINKPGSLFNPTNGFLETKVYFAGFPRKVENALIKPINPRLDGCIRGWNLMNQGASGVKEIIQEKQNKHCLVSVEKGSYYPGSGVAQFSIDYNNISSAESWQVNVTLNIRPSAGTGVMLALVSGNTVPFALSLVDSTSEKFQDILVSVENTVISQIEAMSLCSGQQSSLEFRVNRNNLEVWTPLQEDTVSSEHFQRQFAILDKAMKGTVATYLGGIPDVPFNATPVNAFYNGCMETKINGVQLDLDEAISKHNDIRAHSCPSVQEDTKNS
;
A
#
# COMPACT_ATOMS: atom_id res chain seq x y z
N MET A 1 -1.75 19.60 -13.31
CA MET A 1 -0.39 19.88 -13.84
C MET A 1 -0.34 19.45 -15.30
N LEU A 2 0.29 20.25 -16.18
CA LEU A 2 0.52 19.89 -17.58
C LEU A 2 1.99 19.48 -17.75
N VAL A 3 2.23 18.33 -18.39
CA VAL A 3 3.58 17.88 -18.77
C VAL A 3 3.61 17.75 -20.29
N SER A 4 4.62 18.33 -20.95
CA SER A 4 4.84 18.14 -22.38
C SER A 4 6.30 17.74 -22.67
N VAL A 5 6.46 16.96 -23.73
CA VAL A 5 7.76 16.54 -24.26
C VAL A 5 7.77 16.88 -25.74
N GLU A 6 8.75 17.66 -26.16
CA GLU A 6 8.85 18.19 -27.52
C GLU A 6 10.24 17.89 -28.10
N GLU A 7 10.28 17.34 -29.31
CA GLU A 7 11.50 17.22 -30.08
C GLU A 7 11.77 18.53 -30.83
N LEU A 8 12.89 19.19 -30.52
CA LEU A 8 13.38 20.38 -31.21
C LEU A 8 14.44 19.98 -32.25
N GLU A 9 15.07 20.94 -32.95
CA GLU A 9 16.07 20.60 -33.97
C GLU A 9 17.28 19.85 -33.38
N HIS A 10 17.85 20.37 -32.28
CA HIS A 10 19.07 19.84 -31.65
C HIS A 10 18.88 19.34 -30.22
N SER A 11 17.64 19.32 -29.72
CA SER A 11 17.37 18.88 -28.36
C SER A 11 15.98 18.30 -28.15
N ILE A 12 15.76 17.74 -26.96
CA ILE A 12 14.46 17.32 -26.44
C ILE A 12 14.15 18.21 -25.25
N SER A 13 13.02 18.90 -25.28
CA SER A 13 12.56 19.77 -24.20
C SER A 13 11.46 19.07 -23.40
N VAL A 14 11.64 18.98 -22.09
CA VAL A 14 10.59 18.55 -21.15
C VAL A 14 10.09 19.75 -20.39
N LYS A 15 8.79 19.98 -20.42
CA LYS A 15 8.13 21.12 -19.79
C LYS A 15 7.13 20.69 -18.73
N ILE A 16 7.10 21.42 -17.61
CA ILE A 16 6.09 21.31 -16.57
C ILE A 16 5.39 22.66 -16.47
N ALA A 17 4.06 22.68 -16.51
CA ALA A 17 3.27 23.91 -16.50
C ALA A 17 3.67 24.92 -17.60
N LYS A 18 4.11 24.40 -18.76
CA LYS A 18 4.65 25.16 -19.91
C LYS A 18 6.05 25.75 -19.71
N GLU A 19 6.68 25.53 -18.57
CA GLU A 19 8.06 25.96 -18.29
C GLU A 19 9.03 24.81 -18.58
N ALA A 20 10.11 25.10 -19.31
CA ALA A 20 11.13 24.10 -19.62
C ALA A 20 11.94 23.77 -18.36
N VAL A 21 11.86 22.51 -17.93
CA VAL A 21 12.56 22.01 -16.74
C VAL A 21 13.76 21.11 -17.08
N MET A 22 13.76 20.52 -18.28
CA MET A 22 14.91 19.77 -18.80
C MET A 22 15.10 20.05 -20.30
N ASN A 23 16.36 20.08 -20.71
CA ASN A 23 16.78 20.21 -22.11
C ASN A 23 17.91 19.21 -22.38
N ILE A 24 17.66 18.23 -23.24
CA ILE A 24 18.58 17.12 -23.50
C ILE A 24 19.09 17.25 -24.93
N ASN A 25 20.40 17.42 -25.10
CA ASN A 25 21.02 17.50 -26.42
C ASN A 25 20.80 16.20 -27.19
N LYS A 26 20.37 16.30 -28.45
CA LYS A 26 20.23 15.15 -29.36
C LYS A 26 21.04 15.39 -30.64
N PRO A 27 21.89 14.43 -31.05
CA PRO A 27 22.72 14.60 -32.25
C PRO A 27 21.95 14.32 -33.56
N GLY A 28 20.74 13.76 -33.50
CA GLY A 28 19.92 13.41 -34.67
C GLY A 28 18.43 13.35 -34.32
N SER A 29 17.59 12.96 -35.29
CA SER A 29 16.16 12.79 -35.03
C SER A 29 15.89 11.52 -34.21
N LEU A 30 14.89 11.60 -33.32
CA LEU A 30 14.40 10.44 -32.56
C LEU A 30 13.67 9.43 -33.44
N PHE A 31 13.08 9.87 -34.54
CA PHE A 31 12.23 9.06 -35.39
C PHE A 31 12.77 9.04 -36.81
N ASN A 32 13.35 7.90 -37.19
CA ASN A 32 13.82 7.69 -38.55
C ASN A 32 12.74 6.97 -39.38
N PRO A 33 12.42 7.45 -40.59
CA PRO A 33 11.47 6.78 -41.45
C PRO A 33 11.98 5.40 -41.87
N THR A 34 11.12 4.39 -41.78
CA THR A 34 11.36 3.03 -42.24
C THR A 34 10.48 2.79 -43.46
N ASN A 35 11.05 2.40 -44.60
CA ASN A 35 10.32 2.25 -45.87
C ASN A 35 9.48 3.47 -46.29
N GLY A 36 9.96 4.69 -46.00
CA GLY A 36 9.27 5.94 -46.32
C GLY A 36 8.16 6.34 -45.34
N PHE A 37 7.89 5.55 -44.31
CA PHE A 37 6.93 5.86 -43.25
C PHE A 37 7.62 6.08 -41.91
N LEU A 38 7.17 7.09 -41.16
CA LEU A 38 7.61 7.32 -39.79
C LEU A 38 6.67 6.56 -38.85
N GLU A 39 7.17 5.50 -38.22
CA GLU A 39 6.43 4.70 -37.25
C GLU A 39 6.95 5.00 -35.83
N THR A 40 6.03 5.36 -34.93
CA THR A 40 6.33 5.63 -33.53
C THR A 40 5.37 4.89 -32.62
N LYS A 41 5.88 4.30 -31.54
CA LYS A 41 5.09 3.65 -30.50
C LYS A 41 5.22 4.40 -29.18
N VAL A 42 4.09 4.79 -28.61
CA VAL A 42 4.03 5.48 -27.32
C VAL A 42 3.32 4.56 -26.33
N TYR A 43 3.95 4.32 -25.19
CA TYR A 43 3.40 3.55 -24.08
C TYR A 43 3.17 4.50 -22.90
N PHE A 44 2.05 4.32 -22.21
CA PHE A 44 1.69 5.12 -21.04
C PHE A 44 1.82 4.29 -19.77
N ALA A 45 2.36 4.90 -18.72
CA ALA A 45 2.45 4.31 -17.37
C ALA A 45 3.09 2.90 -17.34
N GLY A 46 4.11 2.68 -18.18
CA GLY A 46 4.86 1.44 -18.23
C GLY A 46 5.65 1.26 -19.51
N PHE A 47 6.42 0.17 -19.57
CA PHE A 47 7.24 -0.21 -20.72
C PHE A 47 6.86 -1.61 -21.22
N PRO A 48 7.08 -1.93 -22.51
CA PRO A 48 6.95 -3.30 -22.99
C PRO A 48 7.95 -4.22 -22.28
N ARG A 49 7.52 -5.43 -21.90
CA ARG A 49 8.35 -6.41 -21.17
C ARG A 49 9.74 -6.65 -21.78
N LYS A 50 9.85 -6.59 -23.11
CA LYS A 50 11.12 -6.81 -23.83
C LYS A 50 12.14 -5.67 -23.64
N VAL A 51 11.73 -4.52 -23.12
CA VAL A 51 12.54 -3.29 -23.03
C VAL A 51 13.05 -3.04 -21.60
N GLU A 52 12.56 -3.77 -20.61
CA GLU A 52 12.91 -3.56 -19.19
C GLU A 52 14.43 -3.69 -18.95
N ASN A 53 15.07 -4.68 -19.56
CA ASN A 53 16.53 -4.88 -19.50
C ASN A 53 17.33 -3.90 -20.38
N ALA A 54 16.66 -3.09 -21.20
CA ALA A 54 17.28 -2.09 -22.07
C ALA A 54 17.20 -0.67 -21.49
N LEU A 55 16.60 -0.50 -20.31
CA LEU A 55 16.58 0.78 -19.62
C LEU A 55 17.99 1.17 -19.16
N ILE A 56 18.37 2.42 -19.37
CA ILE A 56 19.67 2.96 -18.94
C ILE A 56 19.85 2.83 -17.43
N LYS A 57 18.75 3.00 -16.67
CA LYS A 57 18.68 2.77 -15.24
C LYS A 57 17.43 1.95 -14.91
N PRO A 58 17.55 0.90 -14.06
CA PRO A 58 16.39 0.17 -13.57
C PRO A 58 15.44 1.10 -12.81
N ILE A 59 14.14 0.87 -12.96
CA ILE A 59 13.07 1.58 -12.25
C ILE A 59 11.87 0.64 -12.08
N ASN A 60 11.18 0.70 -10.94
CA ASN A 60 9.88 0.07 -10.81
C ASN A 60 8.85 0.86 -11.64
N PRO A 61 8.25 0.28 -12.70
CA PRO A 61 7.41 1.04 -13.61
C PRO A 61 5.99 1.26 -13.09
N ARG A 62 5.63 0.69 -11.94
CA ARG A 62 4.30 0.88 -11.33
C ARG A 62 4.12 2.34 -10.96
N LEU A 63 2.96 2.89 -11.30
CA LEU A 63 2.65 4.29 -11.13
C LEU A 63 1.19 4.44 -10.72
N ASP A 64 0.96 4.76 -9.44
CA ASP A 64 -0.35 5.22 -8.97
C ASP A 64 -0.53 6.70 -9.33
N GLY A 65 -0.84 6.95 -10.61
CA GLY A 65 -0.99 8.28 -11.18
C GLY A 65 -2.20 8.41 -12.09
N CYS A 66 -2.77 9.61 -12.13
CA CYS A 66 -3.89 9.91 -13.02
C CYS A 66 -3.47 10.81 -14.19
N ILE A 67 -3.78 10.38 -15.41
CA ILE A 67 -3.49 11.12 -16.64
C ILE A 67 -4.82 11.57 -17.26
N ARG A 68 -4.89 12.85 -17.62
CA ARG A 68 -6.05 13.44 -18.32
C ARG A 68 -5.59 14.44 -19.36
N GLY A 69 -6.44 14.71 -20.36
CA GLY A 69 -6.18 15.75 -21.36
C GLY A 69 -4.93 15.50 -22.19
N TRP A 70 -4.63 14.23 -22.52
CA TRP A 70 -3.50 13.88 -23.36
C TRP A 70 -3.68 14.37 -24.80
N ASN A 71 -2.59 14.80 -25.42
CA ASN A 71 -2.51 15.14 -26.83
C ASN A 71 -1.23 14.53 -27.42
N LEU A 72 -1.39 13.53 -28.29
CA LEU A 72 -0.28 12.87 -28.97
C LEU A 72 -0.17 13.43 -30.38
N MET A 73 0.89 14.18 -30.68
CA MET A 73 1.20 14.68 -32.03
C MET A 73 0.02 15.41 -32.70
N ASN A 74 -0.81 16.13 -31.94
CA ASN A 74 -2.04 16.79 -32.42
C ASN A 74 -3.10 15.85 -33.00
N GLN A 75 -3.03 14.55 -32.70
CA GLN A 75 -3.98 13.52 -33.12
C GLN A 75 -5.08 13.25 -32.06
N GLY A 76 -5.12 14.06 -30.99
CA GLY A 76 -6.12 13.93 -29.93
C GLY A 76 -6.08 12.58 -29.20
N ALA A 77 -7.26 12.11 -28.76
CA ALA A 77 -7.38 10.91 -27.92
C ALA A 77 -7.58 9.59 -28.70
N SER A 78 -7.70 9.64 -30.04
CA SER A 78 -7.81 8.51 -30.98
C SER A 78 -8.35 7.19 -30.38
N GLY A 79 -9.66 7.13 -30.11
CA GLY A 79 -10.38 5.90 -29.73
C GLY A 79 -10.17 5.39 -28.29
N VAL A 80 -9.23 5.95 -27.54
CA VAL A 80 -8.94 5.52 -26.15
C VAL A 80 -9.98 6.07 -25.16
N LYS A 81 -10.57 7.23 -25.49
CA LYS A 81 -11.52 7.93 -24.63
C LYS A 81 -12.77 7.09 -24.37
N GLU A 82 -13.33 6.49 -25.42
CA GLU A 82 -14.54 5.68 -25.38
C GLU A 82 -14.32 4.44 -24.49
N ILE A 83 -13.17 3.77 -24.66
CA ILE A 83 -12.79 2.60 -23.85
C ILE A 83 -12.63 2.95 -22.36
N ILE A 84 -12.11 4.14 -22.05
CA ILE A 84 -11.97 4.58 -20.65
C ILE A 84 -13.35 4.86 -20.05
N GLN A 85 -14.21 5.59 -20.77
CA GLN A 85 -15.55 5.96 -20.29
C GLN A 85 -16.42 4.74 -19.94
N GLU A 86 -16.32 3.66 -20.72
CA GLU A 86 -17.06 2.42 -20.46
C GLU A 86 -16.53 1.61 -19.27
N LYS A 87 -15.27 1.83 -18.88
CA LYS A 87 -14.56 0.99 -17.90
C LYS A 87 -14.26 1.76 -16.62
N GLN A 88 -15.12 1.60 -15.62
CA GLN A 88 -14.98 2.27 -14.32
C GLN A 88 -13.63 2.00 -13.63
N ASN A 89 -13.05 0.82 -13.81
CA ASN A 89 -11.71 0.49 -13.28
C ASN A 89 -10.55 1.25 -13.95
N LYS A 90 -10.84 2.00 -15.03
CA LYS A 90 -9.88 2.94 -15.66
C LYS A 90 -10.06 4.38 -15.18
N HIS A 91 -11.06 4.64 -14.32
CA HIS A 91 -11.26 5.96 -13.73
C HIS A 91 -10.43 6.14 -12.46
N CYS A 92 -9.82 7.31 -12.34
CA CYS A 92 -9.18 7.74 -11.11
C CYS A 92 -10.23 8.27 -10.12
N LEU A 93 -9.86 8.30 -8.84
CA LEU A 93 -10.60 9.04 -7.83
C LEU A 93 -10.58 10.54 -8.17
N VAL A 94 -11.69 11.24 -7.91
CA VAL A 94 -11.85 12.67 -8.22
C VAL A 94 -10.98 13.53 -7.30
N SER A 95 -11.01 13.22 -6.00
CA SER A 95 -10.20 13.87 -4.98
C SER A 95 -9.43 12.80 -4.23
N VAL A 96 -8.13 13.04 -4.06
CA VAL A 96 -7.23 12.13 -3.37
C VAL A 96 -6.40 12.87 -2.34
N GLU A 97 -6.05 12.15 -1.28
CA GLU A 97 -5.06 12.51 -0.29
C GLU A 97 -3.93 11.48 -0.27
N LYS A 98 -2.85 11.81 0.43
CA LYS A 98 -1.72 10.91 0.60
C LYS A 98 -2.12 9.70 1.45
N GLY A 99 -1.69 8.52 1.01
CA GLY A 99 -1.85 7.26 1.75
C GLY A 99 -2.14 6.11 0.79
N SER A 100 -2.20 4.89 1.31
CA SER A 100 -2.60 3.72 0.52
C SER A 100 -4.05 3.35 0.82
N TYR A 101 -4.85 3.11 -0.21
CA TYR A 101 -6.26 2.76 -0.05
C TYR A 101 -6.51 1.27 -0.25
N TYR A 102 -7.11 0.67 0.77
CA TYR A 102 -7.54 -0.73 0.80
C TYR A 102 -9.07 -0.74 0.70
N PRO A 103 -9.65 -1.29 -0.38
CA PRO A 103 -11.10 -1.27 -0.60
C PRO A 103 -11.83 -2.45 0.08
N GLY A 104 -11.15 -3.28 0.89
CA GLY A 104 -11.75 -4.47 1.50
C GLY A 104 -11.93 -5.66 0.55
N SER A 105 -11.18 -5.74 -0.56
CA SER A 105 -11.29 -6.84 -1.54
C SER A 105 -10.07 -7.75 -1.65
N GLY A 106 -8.97 -7.46 -0.93
CA GLY A 106 -7.76 -8.27 -1.02
C GLY A 106 -6.61 -7.75 -0.18
N VAL A 107 -5.41 -8.24 -0.48
CA VAL A 107 -4.21 -8.07 0.34
C VAL A 107 -2.99 -7.62 -0.46
N ALA A 108 -1.98 -7.12 0.25
CA ALA A 108 -0.62 -6.99 -0.24
C ALA A 108 0.34 -7.86 0.58
N GLN A 109 1.29 -8.52 -0.09
CA GLN A 109 2.25 -9.44 0.51
C GLN A 109 3.68 -8.89 0.37
N PHE A 110 4.43 -8.95 1.46
CA PHE A 110 5.85 -8.61 1.54
C PHE A 110 6.65 -9.78 2.13
N SER A 111 7.95 -9.79 1.80
CA SER A 111 8.96 -10.60 2.49
C SER A 111 9.91 -9.65 3.21
N ILE A 112 9.86 -9.65 4.53
CA ILE A 112 10.65 -8.76 5.38
C ILE A 112 11.49 -9.62 6.31
N ASP A 113 12.79 -9.31 6.42
CA ASP A 113 13.65 -9.92 7.41
C ASP A 113 13.49 -9.19 8.74
N TYR A 114 13.07 -9.94 9.76
CA TYR A 114 12.80 -9.44 11.10
C TYR A 114 13.91 -9.77 12.10
N ASN A 115 15.00 -10.40 11.65
CA ASN A 115 16.14 -10.69 12.52
C ASN A 115 16.80 -9.39 13.00
N ASN A 116 17.11 -9.33 14.28
CA ASN A 116 17.76 -8.16 14.86
C ASN A 116 19.25 -8.19 14.52
N ILE A 117 19.72 -7.16 13.81
CA ILE A 117 21.12 -7.00 13.41
C ILE A 117 22.05 -6.90 14.63
N SER A 118 21.58 -6.35 15.77
CA SER A 118 22.40 -6.25 16.99
C SER A 118 22.45 -7.53 17.81
N SER A 119 21.55 -8.48 17.57
CA SER A 119 21.47 -9.74 18.31
C SER A 119 20.86 -10.83 17.44
N ALA A 120 21.72 -11.63 16.80
CA ALA A 120 21.39 -12.62 15.79
C ALA A 120 20.38 -13.72 16.25
N GLU A 121 20.13 -13.87 17.56
CA GLU A 121 19.15 -14.81 18.12
C GLU A 121 17.81 -14.14 18.53
N SER A 122 17.64 -12.86 18.23
CA SER A 122 16.40 -12.13 18.56
C SER A 122 15.81 -11.53 17.30
N TRP A 123 14.51 -11.65 17.15
CA TRP A 123 13.73 -10.93 16.14
C TRP A 123 12.98 -9.79 16.83
N GLN A 124 12.68 -8.75 16.06
CA GLN A 124 11.85 -7.65 16.53
C GLN A 124 11.02 -7.09 15.38
N VAL A 125 9.74 -6.86 15.66
CA VAL A 125 8.79 -6.26 14.74
C VAL A 125 8.29 -4.96 15.34
N ASN A 126 8.74 -3.84 14.78
CA ASN A 126 8.28 -2.51 15.14
C ASN A 126 7.38 -1.99 14.03
N VAL A 127 6.10 -1.78 14.30
CA VAL A 127 5.12 -1.33 13.32
C VAL A 127 4.59 0.04 13.73
N THR A 128 4.54 0.97 12.78
CA THR A 128 3.76 2.21 12.91
C THR A 128 2.72 2.22 11.80
N LEU A 129 1.45 2.37 12.17
CA LEU A 129 0.34 2.52 11.24
C LEU A 129 -0.28 3.91 11.37
N ASN A 130 -0.46 4.59 10.25
CA ASN A 130 -1.38 5.73 10.16
C ASN A 130 -2.63 5.24 9.44
N ILE A 131 -3.75 5.15 10.15
CA ILE A 131 -5.00 4.56 9.64
C ILE A 131 -6.12 5.59 9.57
N ARG A 132 -7.00 5.42 8.60
CA ARG A 132 -8.32 6.05 8.53
C ARG A 132 -9.30 4.99 8.00
N PRO A 133 -9.82 4.13 8.89
CA PRO A 133 -10.73 3.06 8.52
C PRO A 133 -12.07 3.59 7.96
N SER A 134 -12.65 2.85 7.03
CA SER A 134 -14.00 3.11 6.48
C SER A 134 -14.98 1.98 6.81
N ALA A 135 -14.48 0.84 7.31
CA ALA A 135 -15.27 -0.20 7.95
C ALA A 135 -14.69 -0.50 9.34
N GLY A 136 -15.55 -0.93 10.26
CA GLY A 136 -15.16 -1.16 11.65
C GLY A 136 -14.51 -2.52 11.92
N THR A 137 -14.44 -3.41 10.93
CA THR A 137 -13.81 -4.73 11.09
C THR A 137 -12.86 -5.03 9.93
N GLY A 138 -11.65 -5.49 10.23
CA GLY A 138 -10.69 -5.96 9.22
C GLY A 138 -9.26 -6.15 9.74
N VAL A 139 -8.49 -7.01 9.07
CA VAL A 139 -7.08 -7.25 9.42
C VAL A 139 -6.19 -6.18 8.78
N MET A 140 -5.48 -5.41 9.61
CA MET A 140 -4.57 -4.37 9.14
C MET A 140 -3.22 -4.95 8.73
N LEU A 141 -2.63 -5.78 9.61
CA LEU A 141 -1.33 -6.43 9.38
C LEU A 141 -1.37 -7.85 9.93
N ALA A 142 -0.78 -8.80 9.20
CA ALA A 142 -0.60 -10.17 9.66
C ALA A 142 0.77 -10.73 9.27
N LEU A 143 1.29 -11.61 10.11
CA LEU A 143 2.40 -12.50 9.80
C LEU A 143 1.84 -13.88 9.55
N VAL A 144 2.22 -14.50 8.44
CA VAL A 144 1.71 -15.79 7.99
C VAL A 144 2.85 -16.76 7.77
N SER A 145 2.71 -17.98 8.29
CA SER A 145 3.69 -19.06 8.11
C SER A 145 2.97 -20.34 7.67
N GLY A 146 3.03 -20.64 6.37
CA GLY A 146 2.23 -21.72 5.78
C GLY A 146 0.73 -21.44 5.94
N ASN A 147 0.03 -22.32 6.66
CA ASN A 147 -1.42 -22.21 6.90
C ASN A 147 -1.77 -21.61 8.26
N THR A 148 -0.80 -21.05 8.99
CA THR A 148 -1.04 -20.43 10.30
C THR A 148 -0.82 -18.92 10.24
N VAL A 149 -1.48 -18.21 11.16
CA VAL A 149 -1.33 -16.76 11.34
C VAL A 149 -0.69 -16.51 12.71
N PRO A 150 0.64 -16.66 12.84
CA PRO A 150 1.34 -16.50 14.13
C PRO A 150 1.18 -15.12 14.75
N PHE A 151 0.82 -14.09 13.98
CA PHE A 151 0.53 -12.77 14.52
C PHE A 151 -0.47 -12.05 13.61
N ALA A 152 -1.49 -11.42 14.20
CA ALA A 152 -2.39 -10.54 13.48
C ALA A 152 -2.79 -9.33 14.33
N LEU A 153 -2.82 -8.18 13.66
CA LEU A 153 -3.32 -6.92 14.15
C LEU A 153 -4.60 -6.57 13.37
N SER A 154 -5.71 -6.47 14.10
CA SER A 154 -7.04 -6.31 13.51
C SER A 154 -7.84 -5.21 14.19
N LEU A 155 -8.78 -4.66 13.45
CA LEU A 155 -9.84 -3.79 13.92
C LEU A 155 -11.12 -4.62 14.03
N VAL A 156 -11.93 -4.41 15.06
CA VAL A 156 -13.29 -4.95 15.19
C VAL A 156 -14.25 -3.90 15.71
N ASP A 157 -15.52 -3.96 15.30
CA ASP A 157 -16.54 -3.11 15.90
C ASP A 157 -16.75 -3.50 17.36
N SER A 158 -16.75 -2.49 18.24
CA SER A 158 -17.05 -2.68 19.65
C SER A 158 -18.55 -2.95 19.85
N THR A 159 -18.94 -3.22 21.09
CA THR A 159 -20.36 -3.36 21.49
C THR A 159 -21.21 -2.12 21.22
N SER A 160 -20.58 -0.95 21.10
CA SER A 160 -21.20 0.27 20.59
C SER A 160 -20.75 0.46 19.15
N GLU A 161 -21.69 0.45 18.17
CA GLU A 161 -21.42 0.64 16.73
C GLU A 161 -20.65 1.94 16.38
N LYS A 162 -20.40 2.81 17.37
CA LYS A 162 -19.64 4.06 17.25
C LYS A 162 -18.15 3.91 17.51
N PHE A 163 -17.72 2.84 18.18
CA PHE A 163 -16.32 2.64 18.54
C PHE A 163 -15.82 1.31 18.01
N GLN A 164 -14.52 1.23 17.81
CA GLN A 164 -13.81 0.05 17.38
C GLN A 164 -12.76 -0.32 18.42
N ASP A 165 -12.50 -1.62 18.51
CA ASP A 165 -11.43 -2.16 19.32
C ASP A 165 -10.29 -2.60 18.40
N ILE A 166 -9.07 -2.46 18.90
CA ILE A 166 -7.88 -2.99 18.24
C ILE A 166 -7.49 -4.28 18.94
N LEU A 167 -7.41 -5.36 18.17
CA LEU A 167 -7.03 -6.68 18.64
C LEU A 167 -5.63 -7.04 18.17
N VAL A 168 -4.80 -7.47 19.11
CA VAL A 168 -3.56 -8.19 18.82
C VAL A 168 -3.76 -9.65 19.15
N SER A 169 -3.49 -10.52 18.19
CA SER A 169 -3.69 -11.95 18.32
C SER A 169 -2.49 -12.76 17.84
N VAL A 170 -2.32 -13.92 18.46
CA VAL A 170 -1.37 -14.97 18.05
C VAL A 170 -2.19 -16.22 17.78
N GLU A 171 -2.17 -16.66 16.52
CA GLU A 171 -3.17 -17.60 15.99
C GLU A 171 -4.58 -17.11 16.36
N ASN A 172 -5.45 -17.99 16.87
CA ASN A 172 -6.82 -17.64 17.26
C ASN A 172 -6.95 -17.06 18.68
N THR A 173 -5.86 -16.72 19.36
CA THR A 173 -5.91 -16.18 20.73
C THR A 173 -5.63 -14.69 20.73
N VAL A 174 -6.57 -13.89 21.23
CA VAL A 174 -6.36 -12.45 21.51
C VAL A 174 -5.47 -12.32 22.74
N ILE A 175 -4.36 -11.59 22.61
CA ILE A 175 -3.38 -11.37 23.68
C ILE A 175 -3.34 -9.92 24.19
N SER A 176 -3.88 -8.98 23.43
CA SER A 176 -4.10 -7.58 23.84
C SER A 176 -5.32 -7.02 23.09
N GLN A 177 -6.05 -6.15 23.76
CA GLN A 177 -7.22 -5.45 23.22
C GLN A 177 -7.20 -4.00 23.73
N ILE A 178 -7.23 -3.05 22.80
CA ILE A 178 -7.44 -1.63 23.11
C ILE A 178 -8.87 -1.29 22.74
N GLU A 179 -9.66 -0.96 23.75
CA GLU A 179 -11.11 -0.80 23.60
C GLU A 179 -11.51 0.65 23.26
N ALA A 180 -12.70 0.77 22.68
CA ALA A 180 -13.47 2.01 22.61
C ALA A 180 -12.79 3.18 21.86
N MET A 181 -12.15 2.90 20.72
CA MET A 181 -11.52 3.91 19.88
C MET A 181 -12.47 4.45 18.80
N SER A 182 -12.51 5.77 18.60
CA SER A 182 -13.32 6.41 17.54
C SER A 182 -12.58 6.44 16.19
N LEU A 183 -12.39 5.27 15.59
CA LEU A 183 -11.53 5.10 14.40
C LEU A 183 -12.28 5.36 13.09
N CYS A 184 -13.57 5.03 13.00
CA CYS A 184 -14.40 5.30 11.82
C CYS A 184 -14.94 6.75 11.76
N SER A 185 -14.25 7.71 12.37
CA SER A 185 -14.65 9.13 12.42
C SER A 185 -14.26 9.93 11.18
N GLY A 186 -13.54 9.32 10.23
CA GLY A 186 -12.94 10.02 9.09
C GLY A 186 -11.64 10.76 9.43
N GLN A 187 -11.20 10.75 10.69
CA GLN A 187 -9.90 11.30 11.09
C GLN A 187 -8.80 10.24 11.00
N GLN A 188 -7.57 10.69 10.75
CA GLN A 188 -6.41 9.80 10.80
C GLN A 188 -6.03 9.50 12.26
N SER A 189 -5.67 8.25 12.53
CA SER A 189 -5.20 7.77 13.83
C SER A 189 -3.84 7.09 13.67
N SER A 190 -2.92 7.38 14.59
CA SER A 190 -1.60 6.74 14.64
C SER A 190 -1.63 5.59 15.63
N LEU A 191 -1.05 4.45 15.27
CA LEU A 191 -0.89 3.29 16.12
C LEU A 191 0.55 2.79 16.03
N GLU A 192 1.14 2.43 17.16
CA GLU A 192 2.47 1.81 17.20
C GLU A 192 2.40 0.48 17.94
N PHE A 193 3.10 -0.52 17.40
CA PHE A 193 3.23 -1.85 18.00
C PHE A 193 4.70 -2.23 17.98
N ARG A 194 5.17 -2.82 19.07
CA ARG A 194 6.48 -3.46 19.12
C ARG A 194 6.32 -4.84 19.72
N VAL A 195 6.79 -5.84 19.02
CA VAL A 195 6.74 -7.22 19.50
C VAL A 195 8.07 -7.91 19.28
N ASN A 196 8.49 -8.64 20.30
CA ASN A 196 9.65 -9.53 20.28
C ASN A 196 9.32 -10.82 21.06
N ARG A 197 10.32 -11.67 21.29
CA ARG A 197 10.18 -12.93 22.03
C ARG A 197 9.67 -12.79 23.48
N ASN A 198 9.84 -11.63 24.11
CA ASN A 198 9.61 -11.44 25.54
C ASN A 198 8.39 -10.56 25.85
N ASN A 199 8.07 -9.59 24.98
CA ASN A 199 6.97 -8.67 25.21
C ASN A 199 6.30 -8.18 23.93
N LEU A 200 5.07 -7.70 24.10
CA LEU A 200 4.30 -6.92 23.16
C LEU A 200 4.01 -5.58 23.83
N GLU A 201 4.29 -4.50 23.13
CA GLU A 201 4.00 -3.12 23.53
C GLU A 201 3.09 -2.51 22.46
N VAL A 202 2.02 -1.85 22.90
CA VAL A 202 1.05 -1.19 22.04
C VAL A 202 0.87 0.25 22.49
N TRP A 203 0.98 1.19 21.56
CA TRP A 203 0.74 2.61 21.82
C TRP A 203 -0.27 3.19 20.87
N THR A 204 -1.14 4.00 21.46
CA THR A 204 -2.05 4.92 20.79
C THR A 204 -1.88 6.31 21.44
N PRO A 205 -2.37 7.39 20.82
CA PRO A 205 -2.33 8.71 21.44
C PRO A 205 -3.06 8.80 22.79
N LEU A 206 -3.93 7.83 23.12
CA LEU A 206 -4.79 7.85 24.31
C LEU A 206 -4.38 6.80 25.36
N GLN A 207 -3.75 5.71 24.93
CA GLN A 207 -3.50 4.54 25.77
C GLN A 207 -2.21 3.84 25.34
N GLU A 208 -1.50 3.32 26.34
CA GLU A 208 -0.38 2.40 26.21
C GLU A 208 -0.75 1.08 26.92
N ASP A 209 -0.44 -0.04 26.28
CA ASP A 209 -0.59 -1.39 26.85
C ASP A 209 0.71 -2.16 26.67
N THR A 210 1.05 -3.00 27.65
CA THR A 210 2.25 -3.83 27.61
C THR A 210 1.94 -5.22 28.13
N VAL A 211 2.16 -6.21 27.27
CA VAL A 211 1.92 -7.63 27.56
C VAL A 211 3.24 -8.36 27.63
N SER A 212 3.56 -8.88 28.81
CA SER A 212 4.74 -9.73 29.03
C SER A 212 4.46 -11.18 28.61
N SER A 213 5.49 -11.84 28.09
CA SER A 213 5.48 -13.28 27.79
C SER A 213 5.13 -14.15 29.00
N GLU A 214 5.32 -13.69 30.23
CA GLU A 214 4.91 -14.43 31.43
C GLU A 214 3.38 -14.68 31.48
N HIS A 215 2.58 -13.77 30.95
CA HIS A 215 1.12 -13.91 30.90
C HIS A 215 0.64 -14.79 29.73
N PHE A 216 1.40 -14.86 28.65
CA PHE A 216 1.05 -15.55 27.41
C PHE A 216 2.18 -16.44 26.87
N GLN A 217 2.81 -17.23 27.76
CA GLN A 217 4.02 -18.00 27.44
C GLN A 217 3.86 -18.87 26.19
N ARG A 218 2.69 -19.51 26.04
CA ARG A 218 2.38 -20.37 24.88
C ARG A 218 2.35 -19.56 23.58
N GLN A 219 1.68 -18.41 23.57
CA GLN A 219 1.54 -17.57 22.39
C GLN A 219 2.90 -16.98 21.97
N PHE A 220 3.68 -16.46 22.90
CA PHE A 220 5.03 -15.98 22.58
C PHE A 220 5.95 -17.10 22.07
N ALA A 221 5.82 -18.33 22.58
CA ALA A 221 6.55 -19.49 22.05
C ALA A 221 6.11 -19.89 20.63
N ILE A 222 4.82 -19.78 20.30
CA ILE A 222 4.30 -20.00 18.94
C ILE A 222 4.90 -18.97 17.98
N LEU A 223 4.82 -17.69 18.34
CA LEU A 223 5.36 -16.61 17.53
C LEU A 223 6.88 -16.75 17.36
N ASP A 224 7.62 -17.00 18.44
CA ASP A 224 9.08 -17.21 18.37
C ASP A 224 9.47 -18.39 17.47
N LYS A 225 8.71 -19.50 17.53
CA LYS A 225 8.92 -20.64 16.62
C LYS A 225 8.67 -20.25 15.16
N ALA A 226 7.61 -19.48 14.89
CA ALA A 226 7.29 -19.05 13.53
C ALA A 226 8.38 -18.12 12.97
N MET A 227 8.88 -17.18 13.79
CA MET A 227 9.90 -16.21 13.40
C MET A 227 11.28 -16.83 13.12
N LYS A 228 11.54 -18.06 13.61
CA LYS A 228 12.72 -18.86 13.22
C LYS A 228 12.59 -19.51 11.83
N GLY A 229 11.37 -19.54 11.28
CA GLY A 229 11.07 -20.06 9.95
C GLY A 229 10.87 -18.94 8.93
N THR A 230 10.24 -19.30 7.81
CA THR A 230 9.81 -18.32 6.80
C THR A 230 8.45 -17.74 7.21
N VAL A 231 8.39 -16.41 7.25
CA VAL A 231 7.19 -15.63 7.55
C VAL A 231 6.97 -14.63 6.43
N ALA A 232 5.74 -14.58 5.91
CA ALA A 232 5.31 -13.56 4.98
C ALA A 232 4.48 -12.51 5.71
N THR A 233 4.66 -11.25 5.34
CA THR A 233 3.94 -10.12 5.91
C THR A 233 2.79 -9.75 4.99
N TYR A 234 1.58 -9.72 5.52
CA TYR A 234 0.38 -9.33 4.80
C TYR A 234 -0.17 -8.01 5.34
N LEU A 235 -0.60 -7.14 4.43
CA LEU A 235 -1.33 -5.91 4.72
C LEU A 235 -2.74 -5.97 4.15
N GLY A 236 -3.69 -5.46 4.92
CA GLY A 236 -5.09 -5.31 4.53
C GLY A 236 -5.93 -6.59 4.57
N GLY A 237 -5.37 -7.69 5.07
CA GLY A 237 -6.04 -8.98 5.17
C GLY A 237 -5.07 -10.13 5.43
N ILE A 238 -5.56 -11.35 5.23
CA ILE A 238 -4.80 -12.60 5.25
C ILE A 238 -5.06 -13.37 3.95
N PRO A 239 -4.16 -14.29 3.53
CA PRO A 239 -4.43 -15.19 2.42
C PRO A 239 -5.48 -16.24 2.80
N ASP A 240 -5.84 -17.12 1.87
CA ASP A 240 -6.74 -18.24 2.14
C ASP A 240 -6.10 -19.23 3.13
N VAL A 241 -6.52 -19.13 4.40
CA VAL A 241 -6.09 -19.96 5.53
C VAL A 241 -7.33 -20.49 6.26
N PRO A 242 -7.21 -21.54 7.10
CA PRO A 242 -8.34 -22.03 7.87
C PRO A 242 -9.03 -20.90 8.65
N PHE A 243 -10.37 -20.89 8.67
CA PHE A 243 -11.15 -19.82 9.31
C PHE A 243 -10.80 -19.60 10.79
N ASN A 244 -10.31 -20.63 11.48
CA ASN A 244 -9.89 -20.56 12.87
C ASN A 244 -8.39 -20.23 13.04
N ALA A 245 -7.70 -19.75 12.01
CA ALA A 245 -6.29 -19.39 12.09
C ALA A 245 -6.07 -18.06 12.84
N THR A 246 -7.06 -17.16 12.84
CA THR A 246 -7.05 -15.86 13.53
C THR A 246 -8.51 -15.44 13.85
N PRO A 247 -8.76 -14.59 14.87
CA PRO A 247 -10.11 -14.18 15.24
C PRO A 247 -10.83 -13.35 14.16
N VAL A 248 -10.08 -12.66 13.29
CA VAL A 248 -10.62 -11.76 12.26
C VAL A 248 -10.07 -12.17 10.89
N ASN A 249 -10.97 -12.45 9.95
CA ASN A 249 -10.62 -12.84 8.58
C ASN A 249 -11.11 -11.83 7.52
N ALA A 250 -11.76 -10.74 7.95
CA ALA A 250 -12.25 -9.70 7.05
C ALA A 250 -11.10 -8.87 6.47
N PHE A 251 -11.21 -8.47 5.21
CA PHE A 251 -10.28 -7.53 4.59
C PHE A 251 -10.48 -6.13 5.17
N TYR A 252 -9.37 -5.44 5.41
CA TYR A 252 -9.39 -4.05 5.85
C TYR A 252 -9.95 -3.15 4.75
N ASN A 253 -10.86 -2.25 5.15
CA ASN A 253 -11.39 -1.21 4.29
C ASN A 253 -11.06 0.16 4.89
N GLY A 254 -10.27 0.93 4.15
CA GLY A 254 -9.87 2.27 4.55
C GLY A 254 -8.48 2.65 4.06
N CYS A 255 -8.00 3.78 4.55
CA CYS A 255 -6.67 4.28 4.26
C CYS A 255 -5.69 3.80 5.32
N MET A 256 -4.50 3.38 4.89
CA MET A 256 -3.44 2.94 5.80
C MET A 256 -2.06 3.19 5.20
N GLU A 257 -1.19 3.86 5.95
CA GLU A 257 0.25 3.89 5.69
C GLU A 257 0.96 3.04 6.75
N THR A 258 1.91 2.20 6.32
CA THR A 258 2.59 1.26 7.21
C THR A 258 4.10 1.47 7.18
N LYS A 259 4.69 1.62 8.36
CA LYS A 259 6.14 1.52 8.56
C LYS A 259 6.46 0.27 9.37
N ILE A 260 7.48 -0.46 8.94
CA ILE A 260 8.00 -1.63 9.65
C ILE A 260 9.50 -1.43 9.86
N ASN A 261 9.95 -1.58 11.11
CA ASN A 261 11.35 -1.43 11.52
C ASN A 261 11.96 -0.09 11.03
N GLY A 262 11.17 0.97 11.07
CA GLY A 262 11.57 2.32 10.63
C GLY A 262 11.49 2.57 9.12
N VAL A 263 11.19 1.55 8.32
CA VAL A 263 11.08 1.65 6.85
C VAL A 263 9.61 1.78 6.45
N GLN A 264 9.29 2.82 5.68
CA GLN A 264 7.97 2.95 5.05
C GLN A 264 7.81 1.88 3.98
N LEU A 265 6.76 1.07 4.07
CA LEU A 265 6.47 0.09 3.04
C LEU A 265 5.86 0.77 1.81
N ASP A 266 6.43 0.45 0.65
CA ASP A 266 5.90 0.84 -0.65
C ASP A 266 5.12 -0.33 -1.26
N LEU A 267 3.82 -0.14 -1.47
CA LEU A 267 2.95 -1.16 -2.05
C LEU A 267 3.31 -1.53 -3.49
N ASP A 268 4.05 -0.69 -4.20
CA ASP A 268 4.55 -1.04 -5.53
C ASP A 268 5.77 -1.96 -5.49
N GLU A 269 6.44 -2.08 -4.34
CA GLU A 269 7.52 -3.04 -4.07
C GLU A 269 7.01 -4.36 -3.46
N ALA A 270 5.69 -4.50 -3.27
CA ALA A 270 5.10 -5.74 -2.77
C ALA A 270 5.36 -6.92 -3.73
N ILE A 271 5.56 -8.12 -3.17
CA ILE A 271 5.67 -9.37 -3.94
C ILE A 271 4.39 -9.61 -4.73
N SER A 272 3.26 -9.36 -4.08
CA SER A 272 1.94 -9.38 -4.71
C SER A 272 1.06 -8.32 -4.07
N LYS A 273 0.22 -7.67 -4.87
CA LYS A 273 -0.75 -6.66 -4.44
C LYS A 273 -2.05 -6.90 -5.19
N HIS A 274 -3.18 -6.97 -4.49
CA HIS A 274 -4.49 -7.03 -5.14
C HIS A 274 -4.73 -5.79 -6.02
N ASN A 275 -5.31 -5.98 -7.21
CA ASN A 275 -5.40 -4.92 -8.23
C ASN A 275 -6.21 -3.70 -7.79
N ASP A 276 -7.16 -3.89 -6.88
CA ASP A 276 -8.00 -2.79 -6.40
C ASP A 276 -7.31 -1.93 -5.32
N ILE A 277 -6.20 -2.39 -4.74
CA ILE A 277 -5.43 -1.64 -3.74
C ILE A 277 -4.64 -0.53 -4.44
N ARG A 278 -4.86 0.71 -4.00
CA ARG A 278 -4.13 1.89 -4.50
C ARG A 278 -2.89 2.13 -3.66
N ALA A 279 -1.75 2.29 -4.31
CA ALA A 279 -0.45 2.31 -3.63
C ALA A 279 -0.22 3.62 -2.87
N HIS A 280 -0.58 4.75 -3.47
CA HIS A 280 -0.16 6.08 -2.99
C HIS A 280 -1.29 7.12 -3.01
N SER A 281 -2.52 6.70 -3.33
CA SER A 281 -3.69 7.56 -3.33
C SER A 281 -4.84 7.03 -2.47
N CYS A 282 -5.35 7.91 -1.61
CA CYS A 282 -6.48 7.67 -0.74
C CYS A 282 -7.68 8.56 -1.11
N PRO A 283 -8.93 8.09 -1.14
CA PRO A 283 -10.07 8.95 -1.41
C PRO A 283 -10.24 9.98 -0.30
N SER A 284 -10.33 11.27 -0.65
CA SER A 284 -10.58 12.34 0.34
C SER A 284 -11.91 12.12 1.07
N VAL A 285 -11.97 12.48 2.35
CA VAL A 285 -13.24 12.52 3.09
C VAL A 285 -14.12 13.62 2.48
N GLN A 286 -15.36 13.28 2.15
CA GLN A 286 -16.33 14.28 1.73
C GLN A 286 -16.76 15.04 2.99
N GLU A 287 -16.45 16.35 3.07
CA GLU A 287 -17.08 17.18 4.08
C GLU A 287 -18.57 17.25 3.75
N ASP A 288 -19.42 16.77 4.66
CA ASP A 288 -20.84 17.09 4.61
C ASP A 288 -20.96 18.60 4.81
N THR A 289 -20.95 19.36 3.71
CA THR A 289 -21.49 20.71 3.72
C THR A 289 -22.97 20.58 4.04
N LYS A 290 -23.28 20.63 5.34
CA LYS A 290 -24.61 20.98 5.81
C LYS A 290 -24.95 22.31 5.14
N ASN A 291 -25.78 22.26 4.11
CA ASN A 291 -26.44 23.44 3.56
C ASN A 291 -27.23 24.06 4.72
N SER A 292 -26.66 25.09 5.34
CA SER A 292 -27.39 26.06 6.17
C SER A 292 -28.28 26.93 5.30
#